data_AF-A0A1J5N824-F1
#
_entry.id   AF-A0A1J5N824-F1
#
_cell.length_a   1.000
_cell.length_b   1.000
_cell.length_c   1.000
_cell.angle_alpha   90.00
_cell.angle_beta   90.00
_cell.angle_gamma   90.00
#
_symmetry.space_group_name_H-M   'P 1'
#
loop_
_entity.id
_entity.type
_entity.pdbx_description
1 polymer ?
#
loop_
_entity_poly.entity_id
_entity_poly.type
_entity_poly.pdbx_seq_one_letter_code
_entity_poly.pdbx_strand_id
1 'polypeptide(L)'
;MDETLSKQALNELAKAFKALQLETSYKAKRNAAWLKKTLMWCDEHAINLGREGDSKHYYIARDGIQKLDAKLQSMGYSALLDYQQGVAGDRLDGANVSPNEKDAKELPTEHLVLAACSDLSLCLTYQSLFQLTETPAQVQVELDIRTLDLTSYDYLIVVENRDCFSAWHQYQIPSELINALVVYRGHESHHSKACQALKARWLEQKGTSGQVYFGDFDPHGLAIAIEATTPYQYLLLPELTWLKEHCLPTHFDEDKAYSKREIAHCCPSQWRTLLDTMYQEGVALRQQWMFVTQLKLY
;
A
#
# COMPACT_ATOMS: atom_id res chain seq x y z
N MET A 1 -36.49 -2.74 -0.82
CA MET A 1 -35.08 -2.38 -0.65
C MET A 1 -34.39 -3.66 -0.22
N ASP A 2 -33.64 -4.28 -1.14
CA ASP A 2 -32.87 -5.50 -0.89
C ASP A 2 -31.75 -5.19 0.12
N GLU A 3 -32.01 -5.35 1.42
CA GLU A 3 -30.93 -5.36 2.40
C GLU A 3 -30.25 -6.73 2.36
N THR A 4 -29.27 -6.85 1.48
CA THR A 4 -28.33 -7.98 1.45
C THR A 4 -27.63 -8.15 2.80
N LEU A 5 -27.34 -9.40 3.20
CA LEU A 5 -26.55 -9.69 4.40
C LEU A 5 -25.19 -8.97 4.37
N SER A 6 -24.78 -8.38 5.50
CA SER A 6 -23.52 -7.65 5.57
C SER A 6 -22.30 -8.58 5.48
N LYS A 7 -21.15 -8.04 5.04
CA LYS A 7 -19.86 -8.77 5.00
C LYS A 7 -19.50 -9.43 6.33
N GLN A 8 -19.78 -8.75 7.44
CA GLN A 8 -19.58 -9.30 8.78
C GLN A 8 -20.47 -10.52 9.05
N ALA A 9 -21.75 -10.46 8.64
CA ALA A 9 -22.67 -11.59 8.79
C ALA A 9 -22.25 -12.80 7.94
N LEU A 10 -21.86 -12.58 6.68
CA LEU A 10 -21.38 -13.65 5.80
C LEU A 10 -20.12 -14.33 6.35
N ASN A 11 -19.17 -13.56 6.89
CA ASN A 11 -17.97 -14.11 7.52
C ASN A 11 -18.27 -14.99 8.73
N GLU A 12 -19.18 -14.56 9.60
CA GLU A 12 -19.58 -15.33 10.79
C GLU A 12 -20.41 -16.57 10.42
N LEU A 13 -21.24 -16.48 9.38
CA LEU A 13 -21.97 -17.61 8.83
C LEU A 13 -21.03 -18.66 8.20
N ALA A 14 -19.99 -18.24 7.49
CA ALA A 14 -18.99 -19.16 6.96
C ALA A 14 -18.25 -19.92 8.09
N LYS A 15 -17.93 -19.24 9.21
CA LYS A 15 -17.36 -19.89 10.41
C LYS A 15 -18.33 -20.93 10.97
N ALA A 16 -19.61 -20.56 11.11
CA ALA A 16 -20.64 -21.46 11.60
C ALA A 16 -20.83 -22.68 10.69
N PHE A 17 -20.83 -22.47 9.37
CA PHE A 17 -21.01 -23.52 8.36
C PHE A 17 -19.88 -24.55 8.40
N LYS A 18 -18.65 -24.08 8.58
CA LYS A 18 -17.47 -24.94 8.75
C LYS A 18 -17.52 -25.73 10.05
N ALA A 19 -17.83 -25.09 11.17
CA ALA A 19 -17.96 -25.77 12.46
C ALA A 19 -19.04 -26.87 12.42
N LEU A 20 -20.16 -26.59 11.76
CA LEU A 20 -21.27 -27.52 11.58
C LEU A 20 -20.96 -28.73 10.66
N GLN A 21 -19.79 -28.78 10.01
CA GLN A 21 -19.32 -30.01 9.35
C GLN A 21 -18.99 -31.10 10.36
N LEU A 22 -18.48 -30.71 11.54
CA LEU A 22 -18.07 -31.63 12.61
C LEU A 22 -19.05 -31.63 13.78
N GLU A 23 -19.75 -30.51 14.00
CA GLU A 23 -20.67 -30.31 15.11
C GLU A 23 -22.15 -30.35 14.67
N THR A 24 -23.06 -30.57 15.61
CA THR A 24 -24.52 -30.61 15.38
C THR A 24 -25.19 -29.25 15.51
N SER A 25 -24.57 -28.30 16.23
CA SER A 25 -25.07 -26.93 16.40
C SER A 25 -23.93 -25.95 16.64
N TYR A 26 -24.01 -24.75 16.08
CA TYR A 26 -23.04 -23.68 16.31
C TYR A 26 -23.60 -22.61 17.26
N LYS A 27 -22.85 -22.25 18.29
CA LYS A 27 -23.28 -21.33 19.34
C LYS A 27 -22.88 -19.90 19.02
N ALA A 28 -23.87 -19.01 18.84
CA ALA A 28 -23.66 -17.58 18.61
C ALA A 28 -24.24 -16.73 19.77
N LYS A 29 -23.65 -15.56 20.03
CA LYS A 29 -24.19 -14.60 21.02
C LYS A 29 -25.49 -13.98 20.49
N ARG A 30 -26.58 -14.11 21.25
CA ARG A 30 -27.92 -13.63 20.87
C ARG A 30 -27.97 -12.13 20.55
N ASN A 31 -27.16 -11.33 21.25
CA ASN A 31 -27.13 -9.88 21.08
C ASN A 31 -26.17 -9.39 19.98
N ALA A 32 -25.48 -10.28 19.27
CA ALA A 32 -24.58 -9.89 18.20
C ALA A 32 -25.36 -9.21 17.06
N ALA A 33 -24.89 -8.04 16.63
CA ALA A 33 -25.57 -7.23 15.61
C ALA A 33 -25.72 -7.99 14.27
N TRP A 34 -24.69 -8.76 13.88
CA TRP A 34 -24.71 -9.57 12.67
C TRP A 34 -25.82 -10.64 12.73
N LEU A 35 -25.95 -11.33 13.88
CA LEU A 35 -26.93 -12.40 14.05
C LEU A 35 -28.35 -11.88 13.98
N LYS A 36 -28.63 -10.72 14.59
CA LYS A 36 -29.97 -10.10 14.53
C LYS A 36 -30.39 -9.80 13.09
N LYS A 37 -29.49 -9.20 12.30
CA LYS A 37 -29.75 -8.92 10.88
C LYS A 37 -29.91 -10.21 10.07
N THR A 38 -29.10 -11.23 10.36
CA THR A 38 -29.24 -12.54 9.71
C THR A 38 -30.58 -13.19 10.03
N LEU A 39 -31.05 -13.14 11.28
CA LEU A 39 -32.35 -13.71 11.65
C LEU A 39 -33.50 -12.98 10.96
N MET A 40 -33.46 -11.64 10.88
CA MET A 40 -34.46 -10.87 10.13
C MET A 40 -34.49 -11.27 8.65
N TRP A 41 -33.32 -11.39 8.03
CA TRP A 41 -33.20 -11.84 6.63
C TRP A 41 -33.71 -13.28 6.44
N CYS A 42 -33.41 -14.17 7.39
CA CYS A 42 -33.93 -15.54 7.39
C CYS A 42 -35.46 -15.57 7.48
N ASP A 43 -36.06 -14.74 8.34
CA ASP A 43 -37.51 -14.63 8.49
C ASP A 43 -38.17 -14.15 7.18
N GLU A 44 -37.58 -13.15 6.51
CA GLU A 44 -38.05 -12.65 5.20
C GLU A 44 -38.01 -13.72 4.09
N HIS A 45 -37.06 -14.66 4.18
CA HIS A 45 -36.92 -15.75 3.22
C HIS A 45 -37.52 -17.08 3.70
N ALA A 46 -38.27 -17.08 4.81
CA ALA A 46 -38.88 -18.26 5.42
C ALA A 46 -37.87 -19.39 5.73
N ILE A 47 -36.67 -19.03 6.16
CA ILE A 47 -35.59 -19.94 6.55
C ILE A 47 -35.53 -20.02 8.06
N ASN A 48 -35.75 -21.22 8.60
CA ASN A 48 -35.43 -21.47 10.01
C ASN A 48 -33.94 -21.75 10.17
N LEU A 49 -33.18 -20.77 10.67
CA LEU A 49 -31.73 -20.90 10.86
C LEU A 49 -31.33 -21.82 12.04
N GLY A 50 -32.22 -22.05 12.99
CA GLY A 50 -31.90 -22.80 14.20
C GLY A 50 -32.88 -22.53 15.34
N ARG A 51 -32.36 -22.42 16.57
CA ARG A 51 -33.22 -22.26 17.76
C ARG A 51 -32.61 -21.36 18.82
N GLU A 52 -33.49 -20.74 19.61
CA GLU A 52 -33.07 -20.07 20.83
C GLU A 52 -32.47 -21.06 21.83
N GLY A 53 -31.40 -20.62 22.50
CA GLY A 53 -30.67 -21.38 23.51
C GLY A 53 -30.96 -20.88 24.93
N ASP A 54 -29.89 -20.68 25.70
CA ASP A 54 -29.98 -19.94 26.96
C ASP A 54 -30.26 -18.44 26.71
N SER A 55 -30.45 -17.66 27.78
CA SER A 55 -30.76 -16.23 27.69
C SER A 55 -29.71 -15.38 26.96
N LYS A 56 -28.52 -15.92 26.68
CA LYS A 56 -27.40 -15.23 26.05
C LYS A 56 -27.05 -15.75 24.65
N HIS A 57 -27.60 -16.90 24.23
CA HIS A 57 -27.12 -17.58 23.02
C HIS A 57 -28.23 -18.07 22.08
N TYR A 58 -27.87 -18.16 20.81
CA TYR A 58 -28.65 -18.78 19.75
C TYR A 58 -27.84 -19.94 19.16
N TYR A 59 -28.53 -21.03 18.85
CA TYR A 59 -27.91 -22.22 18.26
C TYR A 59 -28.30 -22.34 16.79
N ILE A 60 -27.33 -22.12 15.92
CA ILE A 60 -27.48 -22.30 14.47
C ILE A 60 -27.44 -23.79 14.18
N ALA A 61 -28.42 -24.28 13.41
CA ALA A 61 -28.56 -25.68 13.05
C ALA A 61 -27.98 -25.95 11.65
N ARG A 62 -27.53 -27.19 11.43
CA ARG A 62 -26.95 -27.62 10.15
C ARG A 62 -27.94 -27.46 8.99
N ASP A 63 -29.19 -27.88 9.18
CA ASP A 63 -30.22 -27.77 8.14
C ASP A 63 -30.58 -26.31 7.84
N GLY A 64 -30.64 -25.47 8.87
CA GLY A 64 -30.92 -24.05 8.74
C GLY A 64 -29.85 -23.30 7.96
N ILE A 65 -28.57 -23.55 8.28
CA ILE A 65 -27.47 -22.89 7.58
C ILE A 65 -27.28 -23.40 6.14
N GLN A 66 -27.61 -24.67 5.87
CA GLN A 66 -27.62 -25.23 4.50
C GLN A 66 -28.72 -24.61 3.63
N LYS A 67 -29.92 -24.39 4.18
CA LYS A 67 -31.00 -23.68 3.47
C LYS A 67 -30.65 -22.22 3.21
N LEU A 68 -29.99 -21.57 4.18
CA LEU A 68 -29.47 -20.21 4.02
C LEU A 68 -28.44 -20.16 2.88
N ASP A 69 -27.46 -21.06 2.89
CA ASP A 69 -26.41 -21.13 1.86
C ASP A 69 -27.00 -21.38 0.46
N ALA A 70 -27.93 -22.33 0.34
CA ALA A 70 -28.64 -22.58 -0.92
C ALA A 70 -29.43 -21.36 -1.40
N LYS A 71 -30.05 -20.60 -0.48
CA LYS A 71 -30.77 -19.37 -0.83
C LYS A 71 -29.82 -18.28 -1.31
N LEU A 72 -28.68 -18.09 -0.63
CA LEU A 72 -27.63 -17.17 -1.06
C LEU A 72 -27.12 -17.55 -2.47
N GLN A 73 -26.87 -18.83 -2.72
CA GLN A 73 -26.46 -19.31 -4.05
C GLN A 73 -27.50 -19.06 -5.13
N SER A 74 -28.80 -19.25 -4.83
CA SER A 74 -29.88 -18.92 -5.77
C SER A 74 -29.97 -17.42 -6.11
N MET A 75 -29.40 -16.56 -5.25
CA MET A 75 -29.32 -15.11 -5.43
C MET A 75 -27.98 -14.65 -6.03
N GLY A 76 -27.13 -15.59 -6.46
CA GLY A 76 -25.86 -15.30 -7.14
C GLY A 76 -24.64 -15.14 -6.21
N TYR A 77 -24.75 -15.51 -4.93
CA TYR A 77 -23.59 -15.56 -4.03
C TYR A 77 -22.88 -16.90 -4.15
N SER A 78 -21.57 -16.93 -3.91
CA SER A 78 -20.84 -18.19 -3.78
C SER A 78 -21.16 -18.93 -2.49
N ALA A 79 -20.89 -20.24 -2.47
CA ALA A 79 -21.10 -21.07 -1.29
C ALA A 79 -20.33 -20.52 -0.08
N LEU A 80 -20.92 -20.61 1.12
CA LEU A 80 -20.32 -20.09 2.36
C LEU A 80 -18.93 -20.68 2.66
N LEU A 81 -18.63 -21.90 2.19
CA LEU A 81 -17.30 -22.51 2.34
C LEU A 81 -16.22 -21.81 1.49
N ASP A 82 -16.59 -21.32 0.31
CA ASP A 82 -15.67 -20.66 -0.62
C ASP A 82 -15.38 -19.20 -0.19
N TYR A 83 -16.33 -18.60 0.55
CA TYR A 83 -16.22 -17.25 1.09
C TYR A 83 -15.04 -17.07 2.07
N GLN A 84 -14.62 -18.13 2.78
CA GLN A 84 -13.47 -18.08 3.70
C GLN A 84 -12.13 -18.40 3.05
N GLN A 85 -12.12 -19.19 1.97
CA GLN A 85 -10.88 -19.53 1.30
C GLN A 85 -10.33 -18.36 0.49
N GLY A 86 -11.20 -17.43 0.06
CA GLY A 86 -10.85 -16.34 -0.83
C GLY A 86 -10.45 -16.90 -2.19
N VAL A 87 -11.04 -16.35 -3.24
CA VAL A 87 -10.71 -16.76 -4.60
C VAL A 87 -9.23 -16.49 -4.82
N ALA A 88 -8.47 -17.50 -5.21
CA ALA A 88 -7.15 -17.29 -5.80
C ALA A 88 -7.39 -16.72 -7.20
N GLY A 89 -7.02 -15.47 -7.44
CA GLY A 89 -7.20 -14.82 -8.74
C GLY A 89 -7.37 -13.30 -8.67
N ASP A 90 -7.24 -12.67 -9.84
CA ASP A 90 -7.38 -11.23 -10.04
C ASP A 90 -8.86 -10.83 -10.04
N ARG A 91 -9.21 -9.54 -9.96
CA ARG A 91 -10.61 -9.06 -9.91
C ARG A 91 -11.50 -9.59 -11.04
N LEU A 92 -10.91 -9.92 -12.19
CA LEU A 92 -11.59 -10.49 -13.35
C LEU A 92 -12.06 -11.94 -13.09
N ASP A 93 -11.37 -12.69 -12.23
CA ASP A 93 -11.79 -14.03 -11.79
C ASP A 93 -12.93 -13.95 -10.74
N GLY A 94 -13.01 -12.84 -10.00
CA GLY A 94 -14.04 -12.57 -8.98
C GLY A 94 -15.41 -12.16 -9.54
N ALA A 95 -15.53 -11.82 -10.82
CA ALA A 95 -16.79 -11.43 -11.45
C ALA A 95 -17.84 -12.55 -11.48
N ASN A 96 -17.41 -13.81 -11.36
CA ASN A 96 -18.29 -14.98 -11.31
C ASN A 96 -18.70 -15.39 -9.87
N VAL A 97 -18.26 -14.67 -8.84
CA VAL A 97 -18.30 -15.15 -7.43
C VAL A 97 -19.16 -14.28 -6.51
N SER A 98 -19.27 -12.97 -6.79
CA SER A 98 -20.07 -12.01 -6.02
C SER A 98 -20.51 -10.83 -6.91
N PRO A 99 -21.76 -10.34 -6.82
CA PRO A 99 -22.16 -9.08 -7.45
C PRO A 99 -21.48 -7.85 -6.83
N ASN A 100 -20.70 -8.02 -5.75
CA ASN A 100 -19.83 -6.98 -5.18
C ASN A 100 -18.37 -7.21 -5.59
N GLU A 101 -17.88 -6.37 -6.51
CA GLU A 101 -16.48 -6.28 -6.99
C GLU A 101 -15.43 -6.03 -5.88
N LYS A 102 -15.87 -5.80 -4.64
CA LYS A 102 -15.04 -5.46 -3.47
C LYS A 102 -14.55 -6.66 -2.65
N ASP A 103 -14.77 -7.88 -3.13
CA ASP A 103 -14.42 -9.13 -2.44
C ASP A 103 -13.18 -9.87 -3.00
N ALA A 104 -12.48 -9.31 -3.99
CA ALA A 104 -11.14 -9.80 -4.34
C ALA A 104 -10.16 -9.59 -3.17
N LYS A 105 -9.39 -10.63 -2.84
CA LYS A 105 -8.36 -10.60 -1.78
C LYS A 105 -7.22 -9.64 -2.10
N GLU A 106 -6.96 -9.41 -3.38
CA GLU A 106 -6.03 -8.41 -3.87
C GLU A 106 -6.80 -7.32 -4.62
N LEU A 107 -6.54 -6.06 -4.29
CA LEU A 107 -7.01 -4.96 -5.13
C LEU A 107 -6.16 -4.93 -6.40
N PRO A 108 -6.73 -4.59 -7.57
CA PRO A 108 -6.02 -4.65 -8.86
C PRO A 108 -4.77 -3.75 -8.90
N THR A 109 -4.68 -2.78 -7.99
CA THR A 109 -3.54 -1.86 -7.87
C THR A 109 -2.53 -2.26 -6.78
N GLU A 110 -2.72 -3.36 -6.05
CA GLU A 110 -1.82 -3.74 -4.93
C GLU A 110 -0.42 -4.17 -5.37
N HIS A 111 -0.24 -4.49 -6.65
CA HIS A 111 1.07 -4.78 -7.27
C HIS A 111 1.57 -3.65 -8.16
N LEU A 112 0.84 -2.52 -8.22
CA LEU A 112 1.17 -1.42 -9.10
C LEU A 112 1.92 -0.33 -8.34
N VAL A 113 3.12 -0.01 -8.85
CA VAL A 113 3.86 1.19 -8.46
C VAL A 113 3.75 2.24 -9.55
N LEU A 114 3.71 3.50 -9.16
CA LEU A 114 3.83 4.58 -10.12
C LEU A 114 5.29 4.91 -10.34
N ALA A 115 5.73 4.87 -11.60
CA ALA A 115 7.09 5.16 -12.01
C ALA A 115 7.15 6.41 -12.90
N ALA A 116 8.25 7.17 -12.77
CA ALA A 116 8.55 8.32 -13.62
C ALA A 116 9.65 7.93 -14.61
N CYS A 117 9.46 8.29 -15.88
CA CYS A 117 10.43 8.07 -16.95
C CYS A 117 10.62 9.36 -17.74
N SER A 118 11.86 9.85 -17.79
CA SER A 118 12.26 11.03 -18.57
C SER A 118 13.03 10.65 -19.84
N ASP A 119 12.95 9.38 -20.27
CA ASP A 119 13.56 8.94 -21.52
C ASP A 119 12.92 9.67 -22.71
N LEU A 120 13.77 10.30 -23.54
CA LEU A 120 13.30 11.12 -24.65
C LEU A 120 12.54 10.29 -25.68
N SER A 121 12.96 9.05 -25.96
CA SER A 121 12.30 8.20 -26.95
C SER A 121 10.89 7.83 -26.51
N LEU A 122 10.70 7.52 -25.23
CA LEU A 122 9.39 7.29 -24.64
C LEU A 122 8.53 8.55 -24.67
N CYS A 123 9.10 9.71 -24.29
CA CYS A 123 8.37 10.98 -24.28
C CYS A 123 7.89 11.38 -25.68
N LEU A 124 8.74 11.20 -26.71
CA LEU A 124 8.37 11.42 -28.12
C LEU A 124 7.28 10.44 -28.60
N THR A 125 7.36 9.18 -28.16
CA THR A 125 6.32 8.18 -28.46
C THR A 125 4.97 8.60 -27.89
N TYR A 126 4.93 9.03 -26.63
CA TYR A 126 3.72 9.53 -25.99
C TYR A 126 3.19 10.80 -26.64
N GLN A 127 4.07 11.75 -27.00
CA GLN A 127 3.68 12.93 -27.76
C GLN A 127 2.96 12.55 -29.05
N SER A 128 3.52 11.60 -29.82
CA SER A 128 2.91 11.16 -31.08
C SER A 128 1.60 10.41 -30.87
N LEU A 129 1.52 9.52 -29.87
CA LEU A 129 0.33 8.70 -29.61
C LEU A 129 -0.87 9.55 -29.18
N PHE A 130 -0.64 10.54 -28.31
CA PHE A 130 -1.69 11.39 -27.77
C PHE A 130 -1.82 12.73 -28.49
N GLN A 131 -1.05 12.94 -29.58
CA GLN A 131 -1.08 14.15 -30.40
C GLN A 131 -0.85 15.43 -29.57
N LEU A 132 0.12 15.38 -28.65
CA LEU A 132 0.47 16.52 -27.81
C LEU A 132 1.22 17.58 -28.61
N THR A 133 0.90 18.85 -28.38
CA THR A 133 1.53 19.99 -29.06
C THR A 133 3.01 20.16 -28.67
N GLU A 134 3.38 19.68 -27.49
CA GLU A 134 4.73 19.74 -26.94
C GLU A 134 5.16 18.36 -26.46
N THR A 135 6.47 18.09 -26.52
CA THR A 135 7.03 16.86 -25.96
C THR A 135 6.99 16.96 -24.43
N PRO A 136 6.34 16.01 -23.73
CA PRO A 136 6.33 16.03 -22.27
C PRO A 136 7.75 15.83 -21.72
N ALA A 137 8.11 16.52 -20.64
CA ALA A 137 9.42 16.39 -20.01
C ALA A 137 9.61 15.06 -19.25
N GLN A 138 8.50 14.39 -18.91
CA GLN A 138 8.47 13.04 -18.36
C GLN A 138 7.13 12.38 -18.66
N VAL A 139 7.11 11.05 -18.58
CA VAL A 139 5.90 10.22 -18.57
C VAL A 139 5.80 9.53 -17.21
N GLN A 140 4.60 9.46 -16.65
CA GLN A 140 4.30 8.67 -15.45
C GLN A 140 3.52 7.42 -15.86
N VAL A 141 3.96 6.25 -15.43
CA VAL A 141 3.38 4.96 -15.83
C VAL A 141 3.17 4.10 -14.59
N GLU A 142 2.01 3.45 -14.48
CA GLU A 142 1.80 2.39 -13.50
C GLU A 142 2.45 1.11 -14.00
N LEU A 143 3.35 0.55 -13.19
CA LEU A 143 4.11 -0.65 -13.51
C LEU A 143 3.70 -1.78 -12.55
N ASP A 144 3.39 -2.95 -13.12
CA ASP A 144 3.21 -4.16 -12.33
C ASP A 144 4.58 -4.70 -11.90
N ILE A 145 4.84 -4.61 -10.60
CA ILE A 145 6.12 -5.00 -10.01
C ILE A 145 6.47 -6.44 -10.35
N ARG A 146 5.50 -7.34 -10.51
CA ARG A 146 5.75 -8.77 -10.76
C ARG A 146 6.44 -9.01 -12.10
N THR A 147 6.18 -8.15 -13.08
CA THR A 147 6.68 -8.26 -14.46
C THR A 147 7.97 -7.48 -14.72
N LEU A 148 8.37 -6.60 -13.79
CA LEU A 148 9.57 -5.80 -13.95
C LEU A 148 10.83 -6.66 -13.90
N ASP A 149 11.66 -6.53 -14.93
CA ASP A 149 13.04 -7.01 -14.92
C ASP A 149 13.94 -6.04 -14.14
N LEU A 150 14.32 -6.40 -12.92
CA LEU A 150 15.18 -5.55 -12.08
C LEU A 150 16.65 -5.59 -12.52
N THR A 151 17.05 -6.53 -13.38
CA THR A 151 18.43 -6.60 -13.87
C THR A 151 18.76 -5.44 -14.82
N SER A 152 17.74 -4.87 -15.45
CA SER A 152 17.84 -3.70 -16.34
C SER A 152 18.06 -2.36 -15.63
N TYR A 153 18.01 -2.31 -14.29
CA TYR A 153 18.14 -1.07 -13.52
C TYR A 153 19.31 -1.13 -12.55
N ASP A 154 20.10 -0.06 -12.45
CA ASP A 154 21.21 0.02 -11.51
C ASP A 154 20.78 0.56 -10.13
N TYR A 155 19.75 1.40 -10.11
CA TYR A 155 19.23 2.03 -8.89
C TYR A 155 17.70 1.95 -8.80
N LEU A 156 17.19 1.86 -7.57
CA LEU A 156 15.79 2.05 -7.22
C LEU A 156 15.67 3.32 -6.39
N ILE A 157 15.12 4.38 -6.98
CA ILE A 157 14.90 5.66 -6.31
C ILE A 157 13.45 5.72 -5.84
N VAL A 158 13.25 5.80 -4.53
CA VAL A 158 11.92 5.92 -3.93
C VAL A 158 11.69 7.37 -3.51
N VAL A 159 10.80 8.05 -4.23
CA VAL A 159 10.44 9.45 -4.00
C VAL A 159 9.30 9.54 -3.00
N GLU A 160 9.49 10.34 -1.95
CA GLU A 160 8.55 10.48 -0.85
C GLU A 160 7.29 11.26 -1.22
N ASN A 161 7.43 12.47 -1.77
CA ASN A 161 6.29 13.35 -1.98
C ASN A 161 5.74 13.24 -3.41
N ARG A 162 4.41 13.25 -3.54
CA ARG A 162 3.73 13.00 -4.83
C ARG A 162 3.95 14.12 -5.85
N ASP A 163 3.93 15.35 -5.37
CA ASP A 163 4.21 16.54 -6.18
C ASP A 163 5.67 16.54 -6.67
N CYS A 164 6.62 16.21 -5.79
CA CYS A 164 8.03 16.09 -6.12
C CYS A 164 8.29 14.97 -7.14
N PHE A 165 7.64 13.81 -6.96
CA PHE A 165 7.64 12.74 -7.96
C PHE A 165 7.06 13.21 -9.30
N SER A 166 6.01 14.02 -9.26
CA SER A 166 5.37 14.53 -10.48
C SER A 166 6.22 15.54 -11.22
N ALA A 167 7.09 16.25 -10.50
CA ALA A 167 8.07 17.19 -11.00
C ALA A 167 9.48 16.59 -11.08
N TRP A 168 9.63 15.25 -11.10
CA TRP A 168 10.93 14.58 -11.05
C TRP A 168 11.93 15.09 -12.09
N HIS A 169 11.46 15.35 -13.32
CA HIS A 169 12.26 15.90 -14.43
C HIS A 169 12.95 17.24 -14.13
N GLN A 170 12.54 17.96 -13.09
CA GLN A 170 13.12 19.25 -12.73
C GLN A 170 14.35 19.12 -11.81
N TYR A 171 14.52 17.97 -11.16
CA TYR A 171 15.67 17.78 -10.28
C TYR A 171 16.96 17.55 -11.06
N GLN A 172 18.03 18.14 -10.55
CA GLN A 172 19.37 17.94 -11.08
C GLN A 172 19.98 16.68 -10.46
N ILE A 173 19.73 15.54 -11.10
CA ILE A 173 20.14 14.21 -10.63
C ILE A 173 21.64 14.00 -10.91
N PRO A 174 22.42 13.41 -9.98
CA PRO A 174 23.83 13.13 -10.23
C PRO A 174 24.01 12.11 -11.35
N SER A 175 25.03 12.31 -12.18
CA SER A 175 25.29 11.47 -13.37
C SER A 175 25.62 10.01 -13.05
N GLU A 176 25.95 9.69 -11.79
CA GLU A 176 26.17 8.32 -11.32
C GLU A 176 24.88 7.50 -11.23
N LEU A 177 23.71 8.14 -11.11
CA LEU A 177 22.39 7.49 -11.08
C LEU A 177 21.89 7.14 -12.50
N ILE A 178 22.70 6.36 -13.22
CA ILE A 178 22.32 5.81 -14.52
C ILE A 178 21.25 4.72 -14.36
N ASN A 179 20.40 4.54 -15.37
CA ASN A 179 19.38 3.47 -15.43
C ASN A 179 18.55 3.33 -14.14
N ALA A 180 18.16 4.46 -13.53
CA ALA A 180 17.40 4.44 -12.28
C ALA A 180 15.91 4.14 -12.54
N LEU A 181 15.36 3.19 -11.78
CA LEU A 181 13.92 3.01 -11.64
C LEU A 181 13.42 4.00 -10.58
N VAL A 182 12.71 5.05 -11.01
CA VAL A 182 12.20 6.10 -10.12
C VAL A 182 10.74 5.83 -9.83
N VAL A 183 10.40 5.58 -8.56
CA VAL A 183 9.03 5.27 -8.14
C VAL A 183 8.54 6.19 -7.04
N TYR A 184 7.24 6.45 -7.03
CA TYR A 184 6.58 7.10 -5.92
C TYR A 184 6.36 6.11 -4.78
N ARG A 185 6.69 6.48 -3.54
CA ARG A 185 6.50 5.61 -2.35
C ARG A 185 5.06 5.15 -2.12
N GLY A 186 4.09 5.88 -2.67
CA GLY A 186 2.68 5.68 -2.40
C GLY A 186 2.19 6.43 -1.16
N HIS A 187 0.91 6.83 -1.20
CA HIS A 187 0.16 7.23 -0.01
C HIS A 187 -0.63 6.04 0.56
N GLU A 188 -1.06 6.13 1.82
CA GLU A 188 -1.54 5.02 2.64
C GLU A 188 -2.45 4.01 1.93
N SER A 189 -2.28 2.74 2.33
CA SER A 189 -3.07 1.53 2.03
C SER A 189 -2.90 0.82 0.67
N HIS A 190 -2.61 1.50 -0.44
CA HIS A 190 -2.60 0.86 -1.77
C HIS A 190 -1.21 0.77 -2.42
N HIS A 191 -0.58 1.92 -2.72
CA HIS A 191 0.72 1.92 -3.41
C HIS A 191 1.91 1.67 -2.48
N SER A 192 1.76 1.89 -1.17
CA SER A 192 2.83 1.64 -0.20
C SER A 192 3.18 0.16 -0.09
N LYS A 193 2.20 -0.74 -0.23
CA LYS A 193 2.43 -2.20 -0.23
C LYS A 193 3.22 -2.65 -1.45
N ALA A 194 2.83 -2.18 -2.64
CA ALA A 194 3.54 -2.48 -3.89
C ALA A 194 5.00 -1.98 -3.83
N CYS A 195 5.21 -0.75 -3.34
CA CYS A 195 6.55 -0.21 -3.17
C CYS A 195 7.39 -1.02 -2.18
N GLN A 196 6.82 -1.45 -1.05
CA GLN A 196 7.51 -2.31 -0.09
C GLN A 196 7.86 -3.68 -0.68
N ALA A 197 6.93 -4.29 -1.42
CA ALA A 197 7.17 -5.56 -2.11
C ALA A 197 8.27 -5.43 -3.19
N LEU A 198 8.27 -4.32 -3.94
CA LEU A 198 9.33 -4.01 -4.91
C LEU A 198 10.69 -3.90 -4.24
N LYS A 199 10.78 -3.16 -3.13
CA LYS A 199 12.03 -3.04 -2.35
C LYS A 199 12.50 -4.38 -1.81
N ALA A 200 11.61 -5.20 -1.26
CA ALA A 200 11.95 -6.52 -0.76
C ALA A 200 12.48 -7.43 -1.89
N ARG A 201 11.81 -7.43 -3.04
CA ARG A 201 12.26 -8.17 -4.23
C ARG A 201 13.60 -7.65 -4.77
N TRP A 202 13.81 -6.34 -4.73
CA TRP A 202 15.09 -5.73 -5.07
C TRP A 202 16.21 -6.23 -4.15
N LEU A 203 15.98 -6.23 -2.83
CA LEU A 203 16.93 -6.76 -1.85
C LEU A 203 17.24 -8.25 -2.10
N GLU A 204 16.23 -9.05 -2.42
CA GLU A 204 16.40 -10.48 -2.73
C GLU A 204 17.27 -10.69 -3.98
N GLN A 205 17.03 -9.94 -5.06
CA GLN A 205 17.70 -10.13 -6.34
C GLN A 205 19.06 -9.43 -6.45
N LYS A 206 19.20 -8.24 -5.85
CA LYS A 206 20.37 -7.36 -6.02
C LYS A 206 21.11 -7.07 -4.71
N GLY A 207 20.63 -7.60 -3.58
CA GLY A 207 21.21 -7.36 -2.27
C GLY A 207 21.06 -5.89 -1.85
N THR A 208 22.04 -5.40 -1.11
CA THR A 208 22.10 -4.01 -0.64
C THR A 208 22.73 -3.10 -1.69
N SER A 209 22.34 -3.23 -2.96
CA SER A 209 22.90 -2.43 -4.06
C SER A 209 21.84 -1.47 -4.58
N GLY A 210 22.10 -0.16 -4.54
CA GLY A 210 21.36 0.82 -5.34
C GLY A 210 19.95 1.21 -4.85
N GLN A 211 19.50 0.86 -3.64
CA GLN A 211 18.24 1.44 -3.11
C GLN A 211 18.50 2.83 -2.53
N VAL A 212 17.80 3.82 -3.07
CA VAL A 212 17.96 5.25 -2.77
C VAL A 212 16.65 5.80 -2.24
N TYR A 213 16.69 6.45 -1.09
CA TYR A 213 15.57 7.22 -0.57
C TYR A 213 15.69 8.69 -0.98
N PHE A 214 14.61 9.26 -1.48
CA PHE A 214 14.53 10.69 -1.76
C PHE A 214 13.30 11.28 -1.07
N GLY A 215 13.52 12.05 -0.01
CA GLY A 215 12.46 12.66 0.78
C GLY A 215 12.85 14.03 1.34
N ASP A 216 12.05 14.52 2.28
CA ASP A 216 12.36 15.78 2.98
C ASP A 216 13.66 15.65 3.78
N PHE A 217 14.45 16.73 3.82
CA PHE A 217 15.56 16.86 4.76
C PHE A 217 15.01 17.35 6.09
N ASP A 218 14.36 16.46 6.83
CA ASP A 218 13.86 16.71 8.19
C ASP A 218 13.95 15.43 9.04
N PRO A 219 13.73 15.52 10.37
CA PRO A 219 13.78 14.34 11.23
C PRO A 219 12.82 13.21 10.83
N HIS A 220 11.65 13.53 10.27
CA HIS A 220 10.64 12.54 9.89
C HIS A 220 11.04 11.81 8.60
N GLY A 221 11.46 12.55 7.56
CA GLY A 221 11.97 11.99 6.32
C GLY A 221 13.18 11.08 6.56
N LEU A 222 14.08 11.50 7.45
CA LEU A 222 15.23 10.67 7.82
C LEU A 222 14.83 9.43 8.65
N ALA A 223 13.84 9.55 9.55
CA ALA A 223 13.27 8.41 10.27
C ALA A 223 12.68 7.37 9.30
N ILE A 224 11.92 7.80 8.28
CA ILE A 224 11.36 6.90 7.26
C ILE A 224 12.46 6.09 6.57
N ALA A 225 13.60 6.72 6.25
CA ALA A 225 14.71 6.03 5.62
C ALA A 225 15.38 5.01 6.57
N ILE A 226 15.58 5.40 7.83
CA ILE A 226 16.27 4.59 8.85
C ILE A 226 15.42 3.40 9.32
N GLU A 227 14.12 3.63 9.54
CA GLU A 227 13.19 2.63 10.08
C GLU A 227 12.57 1.73 9.00
N ALA A 228 12.96 1.92 7.74
CA ALA A 228 12.45 1.13 6.64
C ALA A 228 12.75 -0.37 6.84
N THR A 229 11.71 -1.21 6.73
CA THR A 229 11.83 -2.68 6.85
C THR A 229 12.83 -3.27 5.85
N THR A 230 12.88 -2.71 4.65
CA THR A 230 13.97 -2.92 3.70
C THR A 230 14.90 -1.70 3.73
N PRO A 231 16.17 -1.87 4.11
CA PRO A 231 17.07 -0.75 4.31
C PRO A 231 17.37 -0.04 2.99
N TYR A 232 17.38 1.29 3.03
CA TYR A 232 17.97 2.10 1.96
C TYR A 232 19.49 2.13 2.14
N GLN A 233 20.21 2.20 1.03
CA GLN A 233 21.66 2.32 1.03
C GLN A 233 22.09 3.78 0.98
N TYR A 234 21.31 4.58 0.26
CA TYR A 234 21.65 5.97 0.00
C TYR A 234 20.48 6.90 0.30
N LEU A 235 20.81 8.12 0.70
CA LEU A 235 19.90 9.26 0.61
C LEU A 235 20.26 10.09 -0.61
N LEU A 236 19.27 10.56 -1.35
CA LEU A 236 19.46 11.55 -2.41
C LEU A 236 19.10 12.93 -1.86
N LEU A 237 20.09 13.78 -1.63
CA LEU A 237 19.91 15.10 -1.03
C LEU A 237 20.89 16.11 -1.64
N PRO A 238 20.65 17.43 -1.50
CA PRO A 238 21.66 18.43 -1.81
C PRO A 238 22.96 18.24 -0.99
N GLU A 239 24.05 18.85 -1.43
CA GLU A 239 25.31 18.85 -0.68
C GLU A 239 25.14 19.50 0.72
N LEU A 240 25.84 18.97 1.73
CA LEU A 240 25.68 19.39 3.12
C LEU A 240 26.01 20.87 3.33
N THR A 241 27.02 21.38 2.64
CA THR A 241 27.38 22.80 2.63
C THR A 241 26.21 23.65 2.13
N TRP A 242 25.59 23.25 1.02
CA TRP A 242 24.41 23.90 0.47
C TRP A 242 23.21 23.81 1.42
N LEU A 243 22.96 22.64 2.02
CA LEU A 243 21.89 22.44 3.01
C LEU A 243 22.03 23.42 4.18
N LYS A 244 23.23 23.57 4.76
CA LYS A 244 23.45 24.51 5.88
C LYS A 244 23.12 25.96 5.53
N GLU A 245 23.27 26.36 4.27
CA GLU A 245 23.00 27.72 3.82
C GLU A 245 21.51 27.95 3.49
N HIS A 246 20.75 26.89 3.17
CA HIS A 246 19.40 27.01 2.59
C HIS A 246 18.30 26.34 3.41
N CYS A 247 18.64 25.57 4.44
CA CYS A 247 17.66 25.03 5.38
C CYS A 247 17.01 26.15 6.19
N LEU A 248 15.76 25.94 6.59
CA LEU A 248 14.96 26.94 7.30
C LEU A 248 14.47 26.38 8.64
N PRO A 249 14.56 27.16 9.74
CA PRO A 249 13.94 26.76 11.01
C PRO A 249 12.43 26.55 10.91
N THR A 250 11.75 27.33 10.06
CA THR A 250 10.29 27.22 9.84
C THR A 250 9.86 25.91 9.18
N HIS A 251 10.78 25.16 8.58
CA HIS A 251 10.51 23.84 8.05
C HIS A 251 10.69 22.74 9.10
N PHE A 252 11.38 23.04 10.20
CA PHE A 252 11.60 22.09 11.29
C PHE A 252 10.33 22.01 12.14
N ASP A 253 9.65 20.87 12.07
CA ASP A 253 8.41 20.61 12.82
C ASP A 253 8.78 19.90 14.13
N GLU A 254 8.85 20.65 15.23
CA GLU A 254 9.18 20.11 16.56
C GLU A 254 8.17 19.06 17.03
N ASP A 255 6.89 19.20 16.66
CA ASP A 255 5.83 18.27 17.07
C ASP A 255 5.94 16.91 16.36
N LYS A 256 6.55 16.91 15.17
CA LYS A 256 6.86 15.69 14.41
C LYS A 256 8.32 15.26 14.53
N ALA A 257 9.14 16.03 15.24
CA ALA A 257 10.52 15.67 15.48
C ALA A 257 10.57 14.47 16.43
N TYR A 258 11.02 13.35 15.91
CA TYR A 258 11.36 12.21 16.74
C TYR A 258 12.42 12.58 17.78
N SER A 259 12.54 11.78 18.84
CA SER A 259 13.65 11.92 19.77
C SER A 259 14.98 11.72 19.02
N LYS A 260 15.85 12.75 19.04
CA LYS A 260 17.19 12.66 18.45
C LYS A 260 17.93 11.40 18.91
N ARG A 261 17.79 11.07 20.20
CA ARG A 261 18.45 9.92 20.82
C ARG A 261 17.97 8.60 20.23
N GLU A 262 16.68 8.48 19.92
CA GLU A 262 16.09 7.27 19.36
C GLU A 262 16.56 7.05 17.92
N ILE A 263 16.45 8.07 17.07
CA ILE A 263 16.93 7.98 15.67
C ILE A 263 18.44 7.76 15.60
N ALA A 264 19.23 8.47 16.42
CA ALA A 264 20.68 8.39 16.39
C ALA A 264 21.21 6.97 16.70
N HIS A 265 20.47 6.15 17.43
CA HIS A 265 20.86 4.77 17.73
C HIS A 265 20.86 3.88 16.49
N CYS A 266 19.87 4.07 15.60
CA CYS A 266 19.68 3.28 14.39
C CYS A 266 20.26 3.96 13.14
N CYS A 267 20.67 5.22 13.23
CA CYS A 267 21.19 6.00 12.11
C CYS A 267 22.55 5.47 11.60
N PRO A 268 22.65 5.09 10.31
CA PRO A 268 23.90 4.73 9.66
C PRO A 268 24.97 5.82 9.85
N SER A 269 26.23 5.40 10.04
CA SER A 269 27.33 6.34 10.31
C SER A 269 27.47 7.43 9.24
N GLN A 270 27.24 7.09 7.98
CA GLN A 270 27.30 8.02 6.85
C GLN A 270 26.22 9.11 6.88
N TRP A 271 25.09 8.89 7.56
CA TRP A 271 23.99 9.86 7.67
C TRP A 271 24.01 10.64 8.99
N ARG A 272 24.91 10.31 9.92
CA ARG A 272 24.97 10.97 11.24
C ARG A 272 25.21 12.46 11.14
N THR A 273 26.07 12.91 10.23
CA THR A 273 26.35 14.34 10.05
C THR A 273 25.12 15.11 9.56
N LEU A 274 24.29 14.49 8.71
CA LEU A 274 23.01 15.06 8.26
C LEU A 274 22.05 15.19 9.45
N LEU A 275 21.87 14.11 10.21
CA LEU A 275 21.04 14.08 11.43
C LEU A 275 21.50 15.15 12.43
N ASP A 276 22.80 15.23 12.70
CA ASP A 276 23.34 16.20 13.65
C ASP A 276 23.10 17.63 13.21
N THR A 277 23.23 17.92 11.91
CA THR A 277 22.97 19.25 11.36
C THR A 277 21.51 19.67 11.59
N MET A 278 20.55 18.79 11.27
CA MET A 278 19.11 19.08 11.47
C MET A 278 18.80 19.47 12.91
N TYR A 279 19.27 18.68 13.89
CA TYR A 279 18.93 18.88 15.29
C TYR A 279 19.77 19.94 16.01
N GLN A 280 21.04 20.14 15.63
CA GLN A 280 21.89 21.15 16.25
C GLN A 280 21.46 22.56 15.84
N GLU A 281 21.08 22.73 14.57
CA GLU A 281 20.69 24.02 14.01
C GLU A 281 19.17 24.24 14.09
N GLY A 282 18.38 23.17 14.32
CA GLY A 282 16.92 23.24 14.37
C GLY A 282 16.33 23.59 13.00
N VAL A 283 16.90 23.04 11.93
CA VAL A 283 16.59 23.41 10.55
C VAL A 283 16.19 22.19 9.72
N ALA A 284 15.37 22.43 8.71
CA ALA A 284 14.94 21.42 7.77
C ALA A 284 14.77 22.01 6.36
N LEU A 285 14.60 21.13 5.36
CA LEU A 285 14.31 21.51 3.99
C LEU A 285 13.30 20.57 3.36
N ARG A 286 12.20 21.15 2.87
CA ARG A 286 11.18 20.44 2.09
C ARG A 286 11.74 20.01 0.74
N GLN A 287 11.34 18.83 0.25
CA GLN A 287 11.81 18.23 -0.99
C GLN A 287 11.59 19.15 -2.21
N GLN A 288 10.51 19.94 -2.24
CA GLN A 288 10.19 20.91 -3.30
C GLN A 288 11.23 22.03 -3.40
N TRP A 289 12.01 22.30 -2.36
CA TRP A 289 13.02 23.37 -2.37
C TRP A 289 14.34 22.90 -2.98
N MET A 290 14.47 21.62 -3.31
CA MET A 290 15.70 21.03 -3.80
C MET A 290 15.86 21.11 -5.34
N PHE A 291 14.92 21.74 -6.08
CA PHE A 291 15.00 21.87 -7.54
C PHE A 291 16.18 22.72 -8.03
N VAL A 292 16.63 23.68 -7.20
CA VAL A 292 17.59 24.72 -7.60
C VAL A 292 19.05 24.32 -7.38
N THR A 293 19.31 23.05 -7.06
CA THR A 293 20.64 22.57 -6.69
C THR A 293 20.88 21.15 -7.19
N GLN A 294 22.15 20.82 -7.37
CA GLN A 294 22.59 19.48 -7.74
C GLN A 294 22.40 18.53 -6.54
N LEU A 295 21.72 17.41 -6.77
CA LEU A 295 21.58 16.36 -5.76
C LEU A 295 22.82 15.44 -5.75
N LYS A 296 23.02 14.77 -4.62
CA LYS A 296 24.13 13.84 -4.35
C LYS A 296 23.66 12.64 -3.53
N LEU A 297 24.32 11.50 -3.71
CA LEU A 297 24.15 10.32 -2.86
C LEU A 297 24.96 10.41 -1.55
N TYR A 298 24.33 10.05 -0.44
CA TYR A 298 24.92 9.94 0.90
C TYR A 298 24.85 8.53 1.46
#